data_AF-A0A261TAD4-F1
#
_entry.id   AF-A0A261TAD4-F1
#
_cell.length_a   1.000
_cell.length_b   1.000
_cell.length_c   1.000
_cell.angle_alpha   90.00
_cell.angle_beta   90.00
_cell.angle_gamma   90.00
#
_symmetry.space_group_name_H-M   'P 1'
#
loop_
_entity.id
_entity.type
_entity.pdbx_description
1 polymer ?
#
loop_
_entity_poly.entity_id
_entity_poly.type
_entity_poly.pdbx_seq_one_letter_code
_entity_poly.pdbx_strand_id
1 'polypeptide(L)'
;MSLQRIASHLILSLSFLLLLVPALAPAQNNADSAMPRVTQKALVFSAGSQGDEVGVIVLRQRPREPEAVIMPMGVDHPLDHASLIADITTSAHDTRYVIDHEGQPHTLLVITGDTAELRMPGADKPLTLRYAAELSQRMSQQL
;
A
#
# COMPACT_ATOMS: atom_id res chain seq x y z
N MET A 1 38.24 50.29 61.99
CA MET A 1 37.47 49.50 62.97
C MET A 1 36.05 49.44 62.43
N SER A 2 35.66 48.34 61.79
CA SER A 2 35.15 47.14 62.48
C SER A 2 33.97 47.51 63.37
N LEU A 3 32.79 46.93 63.25
CA LEU A 3 32.31 45.79 62.48
C LEU A 3 30.83 45.67 62.94
N GLN A 4 29.92 45.24 62.06
CA GLN A 4 28.90 44.23 62.40
C GLN A 4 27.75 44.61 63.41
N ARG A 5 26.54 44.03 63.42
CA ARG A 5 26.05 42.74 62.92
C ARG A 5 24.51 42.65 63.10
N ILE A 6 23.88 41.86 62.21
CA ILE A 6 22.85 40.82 62.46
C ILE A 6 21.45 41.23 62.95
N ALA A 7 20.42 40.88 62.18
CA ALA A 7 19.55 39.73 62.44
C ALA A 7 18.40 39.63 61.43
N SER A 8 18.29 38.52 60.69
CA SER A 8 17.11 37.64 60.80
C SER A 8 17.20 36.45 59.84
N HIS A 9 16.98 35.31 60.47
CA HIS A 9 16.97 33.95 59.98
C HIS A 9 15.90 33.70 58.91
N LEU A 10 16.12 32.78 57.97
CA LEU A 10 15.49 31.46 58.04
C LEU A 10 16.07 30.49 57.00
N ILE A 11 16.28 29.28 57.48
CA ILE A 11 16.85 28.10 56.83
C ILE A 11 15.76 27.43 55.99
N LEU A 12 16.06 26.99 54.76
CA LEU A 12 15.50 25.73 54.26
C LEU A 12 16.48 25.04 53.30
N SER A 13 17.00 23.94 53.82
CA SER A 13 17.69 22.82 53.19
C SER A 13 17.04 22.32 51.90
N LEU A 14 17.85 21.96 50.89
CA LEU A 14 17.77 20.62 50.28
C LEU A 14 19.02 20.31 49.45
N SER A 15 19.88 19.44 49.99
CA SER A 15 20.87 18.71 49.21
C SER A 15 20.14 17.66 48.37
N PHE A 16 20.30 17.66 47.05
CA PHE A 16 20.20 16.41 46.28
C PHE A 16 21.06 16.46 45.01
N LEU A 17 22.16 15.73 45.11
CA LEU A 17 22.97 15.20 44.03
C LEU A 17 22.08 14.31 43.15
N LEU A 18 21.97 14.56 41.84
CA LEU A 18 21.58 13.50 40.92
C LEU A 18 22.41 13.55 39.64
N LEU A 19 23.10 12.43 39.43
CA LEU A 19 24.00 12.13 38.33
C LEU A 19 23.31 12.21 36.97
N LEU A 20 24.09 12.75 36.04
CA LEU A 20 23.94 12.74 34.60
C LEU A 20 23.83 11.30 34.07
N VAL A 21 22.63 10.88 33.65
CA VAL A 21 22.42 9.65 32.85
C VAL A 21 22.27 10.08 31.39
N PRO A 22 23.17 9.69 30.47
CA PRO A 22 22.94 9.94 29.05
C PRO A 22 21.80 9.03 28.58
N ALA A 23 20.73 9.65 28.10
CA ALA A 23 19.59 8.97 27.49
C ALA A 23 20.06 8.21 26.24
N LEU A 24 20.14 6.88 26.34
CA LEU A 24 20.11 5.99 25.18
C LEU A 24 18.72 6.12 24.56
N ALA A 25 18.59 6.94 23.53
CA ALA A 25 17.40 6.99 22.70
C ALA A 25 17.24 5.63 22.00
N PRO A 26 16.13 4.89 22.18
CA PRO A 26 15.82 3.80 21.26
C PRO A 26 15.51 4.44 19.91
N ALA A 27 16.33 4.15 18.90
CA ALA A 27 15.97 4.36 17.52
C ALA A 27 14.69 3.56 17.24
N GLN A 28 13.54 4.23 17.24
CA GLN A 28 12.32 3.69 16.68
C GLN A 28 12.54 3.61 15.16
N ASN A 29 13.20 2.55 14.71
CA ASN A 29 12.97 2.03 13.36
C ASN A 29 11.53 1.53 13.33
N ASN A 30 10.58 2.47 13.23
CA ASN A 30 9.35 2.17 12.54
C ASN A 30 9.82 1.90 11.11
N ALA A 31 9.95 0.61 10.77
CA ALA A 31 9.74 0.18 9.42
C ALA A 31 8.30 0.55 9.08
N ASP A 32 8.10 1.84 8.82
CA ASP A 32 7.04 2.33 8.00
C ASP A 32 7.31 1.66 6.66
N SER A 33 6.73 0.46 6.47
CA SER A 33 6.35 -0.02 5.16
C SER A 33 5.35 1.00 4.64
N ALA A 34 5.89 2.18 4.28
CA ALA A 34 5.19 3.29 3.71
C ALA A 34 4.75 2.76 2.36
N MET A 35 3.59 2.13 2.34
CA MET A 35 2.89 1.75 1.13
C MET A 35 2.91 3.03 0.29
N PRO A 36 3.59 3.02 -0.87
CA PRO A 36 3.87 4.26 -1.60
C PRO A 36 2.57 5.03 -1.75
N ARG A 37 2.57 6.34 -1.44
CA ARG A 37 1.38 7.19 -1.59
C ARG A 37 0.93 7.11 -3.05
N VAL A 38 -0.02 6.22 -3.30
CA VAL A 38 -0.60 5.91 -4.59
C VAL A 38 -1.26 7.20 -5.09
N THR A 39 -1.06 7.57 -6.35
CA THR A 39 -1.96 8.55 -6.99
C THR A 39 -3.21 7.77 -7.38
N GLN A 40 -4.16 7.71 -6.46
CA GLN A 40 -5.15 6.65 -6.32
C GLN A 40 -6.26 6.70 -7.38
N LYS A 41 -5.98 6.15 -8.57
CA LYS A 41 -7.05 5.69 -9.46
C LYS A 41 -7.12 4.18 -9.41
N ALA A 42 -8.25 3.68 -8.90
CA ALA A 42 -8.60 2.27 -9.00
C ALA A 42 -9.28 2.02 -10.35
N LEU A 43 -8.83 0.98 -11.06
CA LEU A 43 -9.56 0.41 -12.19
C LEU A 43 -10.11 -0.94 -11.75
N VAL A 44 -11.43 -1.09 -11.83
CA VAL A 44 -12.13 -2.32 -11.48
C VAL A 44 -12.67 -2.96 -12.75
N PHE A 45 -12.36 -4.23 -12.93
CA PHE A 45 -12.94 -5.08 -13.96
C PHE A 45 -13.69 -6.23 -13.29
N SER A 46 -14.88 -6.58 -13.78
CA SER A 46 -15.72 -7.63 -13.18
C SER A 46 -16.41 -8.47 -14.26
N ALA A 47 -16.68 -9.74 -13.94
CA ALA A 47 -17.50 -10.64 -14.75
C ALA A 47 -19.02 -10.48 -14.51
N GLY A 48 -19.43 -9.65 -13.55
CA GLY A 48 -20.81 -9.56 -13.06
C GLY A 48 -21.46 -8.18 -13.13
N SER A 49 -22.76 -8.13 -12.79
CA SER A 49 -23.56 -6.88 -12.77
C SER A 49 -23.52 -6.14 -11.44
N GLN A 50 -23.05 -6.79 -10.37
CA GLN A 50 -22.80 -6.20 -9.06
C GLN A 50 -21.37 -6.53 -8.62
N GLY A 51 -20.71 -5.55 -8.00
CA GLY A 51 -19.28 -5.55 -7.70
C GLY A 51 -18.73 -6.57 -6.71
N ASP A 52 -19.46 -7.66 -6.48
CA ASP A 52 -19.09 -8.79 -5.64
C ASP A 52 -18.86 -10.08 -6.44
N GLU A 53 -18.98 -10.02 -7.77
CA GLU A 53 -18.73 -11.14 -8.68
C GLU A 53 -17.37 -10.94 -9.37
N VAL A 54 -16.55 -11.99 -9.30
CA VAL A 54 -15.17 -12.16 -9.81
C VAL A 54 -14.57 -10.96 -10.57
N GLY A 55 -13.49 -10.38 -10.03
CA GLY A 55 -12.91 -9.17 -10.60
C GLY A 55 -11.46 -8.91 -10.27
N VAL A 56 -10.95 -7.77 -10.74
CA VAL A 56 -9.59 -7.30 -10.49
C VAL A 56 -9.59 -5.81 -10.20
N ILE A 57 -8.92 -5.43 -9.11
CA ILE A 57 -8.60 -4.03 -8.79
C ILE A 57 -7.17 -3.75 -9.21
N VAL A 58 -6.97 -2.69 -10.00
CA VAL A 58 -5.64 -2.18 -10.37
C VAL A 58 -5.42 -0.82 -9.72
N LEU A 59 -4.41 -0.71 -8.87
CA LEU A 59 -3.96 0.53 -8.23
C LEU A 59 -2.62 0.95 -8.84
N ARG A 60 -2.58 2.11 -9.51
CA ARG A 60 -1.33 2.62 -10.10
C ARG A 60 -0.62 3.54 -9.12
N GLN A 61 0.65 3.26 -8.83
CA GLN A 61 1.40 4.05 -7.85
C GLN A 61 1.68 5.47 -8.37
N ARG A 62 2.08 5.66 -9.65
CA ARG A 62 2.13 6.96 -10.38
C ARG A 62 2.02 6.79 -11.91
N PRO A 63 1.68 7.85 -12.69
CA PRO A 63 1.65 7.79 -14.17
C PRO A 63 2.99 7.40 -14.84
N ARG A 64 4.11 7.46 -14.10
CA ARG A 64 5.47 7.18 -14.60
C ARG A 64 6.12 5.99 -13.91
N GLU A 65 5.44 5.35 -12.96
CA GLU A 65 5.98 4.16 -12.31
C GLU A 65 5.55 2.94 -13.14
N PRO A 66 6.49 2.02 -13.44
CA PRO A 66 6.21 0.85 -14.25
C PRO A 66 5.41 -0.23 -13.50
N GLU A 67 4.99 0.06 -12.26
CA GLU A 67 4.39 -0.91 -11.34
C GLU A 67 2.95 -0.54 -10.97
N ALA A 68 2.11 -1.56 -10.89
CA ALA A 68 0.76 -1.47 -10.33
C ALA A 68 0.56 -2.55 -9.26
N VAL A 69 -0.31 -2.28 -8.30
CA VAL A 69 -0.84 -3.31 -7.40
C VAL A 69 -2.09 -3.88 -8.04
N ILE A 70 -2.16 -5.20 -8.15
CA ILE A 70 -3.28 -5.96 -8.68
C ILE A 70 -3.84 -6.85 -7.60
N MET A 71 -5.16 -6.82 -7.46
CA MET A 71 -5.86 -7.69 -6.52
C MET A 71 -7.00 -8.43 -7.25
N PRO A 72 -6.82 -9.73 -7.56
CA PRO A 72 -7.91 -10.62 -7.94
C PRO A 72 -8.91 -10.75 -6.78
N MET A 73 -10.20 -10.83 -7.08
CA MET A 73 -11.27 -10.95 -6.09
C MET A 73 -12.33 -11.93 -6.59
N GLY A 74 -12.89 -12.72 -5.67
CA GLY A 74 -13.95 -13.69 -5.97
C GLY A 74 -13.48 -14.87 -6.82
N VAL A 75 -12.17 -15.16 -6.86
CA VAL A 75 -11.62 -16.31 -7.62
C VAL A 75 -11.43 -17.51 -6.70
N ASP A 76 -11.70 -18.71 -7.19
CA ASP A 76 -11.33 -19.96 -6.51
C ASP A 76 -9.84 -20.26 -6.74
N HIS A 77 -8.96 -19.47 -6.11
CA HIS A 77 -7.51 -19.58 -6.26
C HIS A 77 -6.77 -19.00 -5.04
N PRO A 78 -5.59 -19.50 -4.65
CA PRO A 78 -4.78 -18.92 -3.56
C PRO A 78 -4.37 -17.45 -3.70
N LEU A 79 -4.59 -16.84 -4.88
CA LEU A 79 -4.28 -15.43 -5.14
C LEU A 79 -5.52 -14.55 -4.96
N ASP A 80 -6.65 -15.12 -4.55
CA ASP A 80 -7.85 -14.36 -4.19
C ASP A 80 -7.54 -13.38 -3.05
N HIS A 81 -7.91 -12.11 -3.25
CA HIS A 81 -7.60 -10.99 -2.36
C HIS A 81 -6.11 -10.71 -2.13
N ALA A 82 -5.19 -11.37 -2.84
CA ALA A 82 -3.77 -11.11 -2.73
C ALA A 82 -3.42 -9.77 -3.40
N SER A 83 -2.60 -8.95 -2.73
CA SER A 83 -2.02 -7.74 -3.33
C SER A 83 -0.72 -8.09 -4.05
N LEU A 84 -0.74 -8.01 -5.38
CA LEU A 84 0.35 -8.44 -6.24
C LEU A 84 0.98 -7.23 -6.91
N ILE A 85 2.30 -7.08 -6.82
CA ILE A 85 3.03 -6.07 -7.59
C ILE A 85 3.19 -6.61 -9.01
N ALA A 86 2.81 -5.81 -10.00
CA ALA A 86 2.88 -6.18 -11.40
C ALA A 86 3.63 -5.14 -12.22
N ASP A 87 4.54 -5.62 -13.06
CA ASP A 87 5.16 -4.85 -14.13
C ASP A 87 4.14 -4.57 -15.24
N ILE A 88 4.16 -3.34 -15.75
CA ILE A 88 3.22 -2.88 -16.78
C ILE A 88 3.92 -2.78 -18.13
N THR A 89 3.42 -3.55 -19.11
CA THR A 89 3.83 -3.42 -20.52
C THR A 89 2.65 -2.94 -21.36
N THR A 90 2.78 -1.78 -22.01
CA THR A 90 1.72 -1.22 -22.87
C THR A 90 2.12 -1.31 -24.34
N SER A 91 1.23 -1.79 -25.19
CA SER A 91 1.37 -1.84 -26.65
C SER A 91 0.30 -0.98 -27.33
N ALA A 92 0.28 -0.96 -28.67
CA ALA A 92 -0.79 -0.31 -29.43
C ALA A 92 -2.14 -1.05 -29.32
N HIS A 93 -2.14 -2.31 -28.86
CA HIS A 93 -3.33 -3.17 -28.83
C HIS A 93 -3.84 -3.41 -27.41
N ASP A 94 -2.94 -3.54 -26.44
CA ASP A 94 -3.26 -3.99 -25.09
C ASP A 94 -2.33 -3.37 -24.03
N THR A 95 -2.75 -3.47 -22.77
CA THR A 95 -1.88 -3.28 -21.60
C THR A 95 -1.79 -4.61 -20.84
N ARG A 96 -0.59 -5.10 -20.60
CA ARG A 96 -0.32 -6.33 -19.88
C ARG A 96 0.28 -6.04 -18.54
N TYR A 97 -0.17 -6.80 -17.55
CA TYR A 97 0.35 -6.75 -16.20
C TYR A 97 0.94 -8.11 -15.86
N VAL A 98 2.23 -8.09 -15.55
CA VAL A 98 3.04 -9.29 -15.34
C VAL A 98 3.46 -9.34 -13.88
N ILE A 99 3.14 -10.44 -13.21
CA ILE A 99 3.57 -10.70 -11.84
C ILE A 99 4.73 -11.70 -11.86
N ASP A 100 5.54 -11.72 -10.80
CA ASP A 100 6.32 -12.91 -10.48
C ASP A 100 5.39 -13.96 -9.86
N HIS A 101 5.38 -15.15 -10.43
CA HIS A 101 4.71 -16.30 -9.85
C HIS A 101 5.69 -17.46 -9.80
N GLU A 102 6.10 -17.83 -8.58
CA GLU A 102 7.06 -18.90 -8.32
C GLU A 102 8.42 -18.68 -9.04
N GLY A 103 8.88 -17.43 -9.10
CA GLY A 103 10.14 -17.06 -9.75
C GLY A 103 10.09 -17.02 -11.28
N GLN A 104 8.88 -17.08 -11.87
CA GLN A 104 8.64 -16.99 -13.30
C GLN A 104 7.68 -15.84 -13.62
N PRO A 105 7.92 -15.09 -14.72
CA PRO A 105 7.00 -14.04 -15.14
C PRO A 105 5.69 -14.66 -15.64
N HIS A 106 4.58 -14.22 -15.04
CA HIS A 106 3.24 -14.64 -15.43
C HIS A 106 2.36 -13.44 -15.79
N THR A 107 1.80 -13.43 -17.00
CA THR A 107 0.85 -12.38 -17.40
C THR A 107 -0.50 -12.64 -16.74
N LEU A 108 -0.77 -11.94 -15.64
CA LEU A 108 -2.00 -12.11 -14.85
C LEU A 108 -3.19 -11.39 -15.47
N LEU A 109 -2.99 -10.18 -16.00
CA LEU A 109 -4.08 -9.35 -16.55
C LEU A 109 -3.69 -8.77 -17.89
N VAL A 110 -4.59 -8.89 -18.87
CA VAL A 110 -4.48 -8.21 -20.17
C VAL A 110 -5.70 -7.31 -20.35
N ILE A 111 -5.50 -6.01 -20.47
CA ILE A 111 -6.56 -5.03 -20.72
C ILE A 111 -6.56 -4.65 -22.20
N THR A 112 -7.72 -4.76 -22.83
CA THR A 112 -7.95 -4.33 -24.22
C THR A 112 -9.22 -3.48 -24.28
N GLY A 113 -9.07 -2.17 -24.45
CA GLY A 113 -10.21 -1.24 -24.42
C GLY A 113 -10.95 -1.26 -23.08
N ASP A 114 -12.24 -1.59 -23.11
CA ASP A 114 -13.12 -1.70 -21.94
C ASP A 114 -13.22 -3.14 -21.40
N THR A 115 -12.45 -4.07 -21.95
CA THR A 115 -12.41 -5.48 -21.54
C THR A 115 -11.07 -5.84 -20.91
N ALA A 116 -11.09 -6.91 -20.11
CA ALA A 116 -9.86 -7.51 -19.62
C ALA A 116 -9.96 -9.04 -19.62
N GLU A 117 -8.82 -9.70 -19.75
CA GLU A 117 -8.66 -11.13 -19.51
C GLU A 117 -7.85 -11.32 -18.23
N LEU A 118 -8.46 -11.95 -17.21
CA LEU A 118 -7.77 -12.42 -16.03
C LEU A 118 -7.30 -13.86 -16.25
N ARG A 119 -5.98 -14.06 -16.20
CA ARG A 119 -5.32 -15.34 -16.48
C ARG A 119 -4.73 -15.86 -15.18
N MET A 120 -5.51 -16.61 -14.41
CA MET A 120 -5.02 -17.20 -13.16
C MET A 120 -3.99 -18.30 -13.46
N PRO A 121 -2.88 -18.38 -12.71
CA PRO A 121 -1.98 -19.53 -12.79
C PRO A 121 -2.75 -20.85 -12.61
N GLY A 122 -2.45 -21.86 -13.43
CA GLY A 122 -3.10 -23.16 -13.36
C GLY A 122 -4.57 -23.22 -13.84
N ALA A 123 -5.20 -22.11 -14.23
CA ALA A 123 -6.54 -22.14 -14.81
C ALA A 123 -6.51 -22.52 -16.30
N ASP A 124 -7.47 -23.34 -16.73
CA ASP A 124 -7.56 -23.82 -18.11
C ASP A 124 -7.86 -22.71 -19.13
N LYS A 125 -8.61 -21.68 -18.71
CA LYS A 125 -9.05 -20.58 -19.56
C LYS A 125 -9.00 -19.25 -18.83
N PRO A 126 -8.69 -18.14 -19.53
CA PRO A 126 -8.83 -16.81 -18.97
C PRO A 126 -10.30 -16.51 -18.64
N LEU A 127 -10.51 -15.72 -17.59
CA LEU A 127 -11.80 -15.12 -17.29
C LEU A 127 -11.91 -13.77 -18.02
N THR A 128 -12.96 -13.61 -18.81
CA THR A 128 -13.26 -12.33 -19.45
C THR A 128 -14.00 -11.41 -18.49
N LEU A 129 -13.47 -10.22 -18.30
CA LEU A 129 -13.99 -9.18 -17.43
C LEU A 129 -14.32 -7.93 -18.26
N ARG A 130 -15.22 -7.09 -17.74
CA ARG A 130 -15.52 -5.76 -18.31
C ARG A 130 -15.25 -4.65 -17.31
N TYR A 131 -14.86 -3.49 -17.82
CA TYR A 131 -14.63 -2.31 -17.01
C TYR A 131 -15.91 -1.89 -16.29
N ALA A 132 -15.83 -1.81 -14.97
CA ALA A 132 -16.93 -1.41 -14.10
C ALA A 132 -16.71 0.04 -13.66
N ALA A 133 -17.26 0.98 -14.43
CA ALA A 133 -17.05 2.41 -14.23
C ALA A 133 -17.48 2.90 -12.83
N GLU A 134 -18.68 2.51 -12.40
CA GLU A 134 -19.23 2.92 -11.09
C GLU A 134 -18.40 2.37 -9.92
N LEU A 135 -17.95 1.11 -10.01
CA LEU A 135 -17.10 0.49 -8.99
C LEU A 135 -15.71 1.12 -8.96
N SER A 136 -15.14 1.39 -10.13
CA SER A 136 -13.84 2.08 -10.26
C SER A 136 -13.88 3.46 -9.63
N GLN A 137 -14.96 4.22 -9.87
CA GLN A 137 -15.17 5.53 -9.27
C GLN A 137 -15.32 5.43 -7.75
N ARG A 138 -16.19 4.52 -7.27
CA ARG A 138 -16.40 4.31 -5.82
C ARG A 138 -15.11 3.91 -5.12
N MET A 139 -14.37 2.96 -5.68
CA MET A 139 -13.11 2.48 -5.10
C MET A 139 -12.05 3.59 -5.09
N SER A 140 -11.96 4.38 -6.15
CA SER A 140 -11.02 5.52 -6.19
C SER A 140 -11.33 6.60 -5.13
N GLN A 141 -12.57 6.69 -4.64
CA GLN A 141 -12.95 7.60 -3.56
C GLN A 141 -12.66 7.05 -2.15
N GLN A 142 -12.36 5.76 -2.02
CA GLN A 142 -12.10 5.08 -0.74
C GLN A 142 -10.61 4.94 -0.43
N LEU A 143 -9.76 5.24 -1.40
CA LEU A 143 -8.30 5.25 -1.26
C LEU A 143 -7.82 6.58 -0.68
#